data_AF-A0A920UEZ0-F1
#
_entry.id   AF-A0A920UEZ0-F1
#
_cell.length_a   1.000
_cell.length_b   1.000
_cell.length_c   1.000
_cell.angle_alpha   90.00
_cell.angle_beta   90.00
_cell.angle_gamma   90.00
#
_symmetry.space_group_name_H-M   'P 1'
#
loop_
_entity.id
_entity.type
_entity.pdbx_description
1 polymer ?
#
loop_
_entity_poly.entity_id
_entity_poly.type
_entity_poly.pdbx_seq_one_letter_code
_entity_poly.pdbx_strand_id
1 'polypeptide(L)' 'MDEGLISSFPVRNVAGQFDIVQGVQLDAFSQGKLDATVNELKEEREMVKDLLPS' A
#
# COMPACT_ATOMS: atom_id res chain seq x y z
N MET A 1 -5.05 -4.77 4.09
CA MET A 1 -3.72 -4.61 3.46
C MET A 1 -2.86 -5.74 3.98
N ASP A 2 -2.18 -6.46 3.09
CA ASP A 2 -1.44 -7.67 3.43
C ASP A 2 -0.08 -7.30 4.04
N GLU A 3 0.36 -8.05 5.04
CA GLU A 3 1.69 -7.87 5.62
C GLU A 3 2.79 -8.10 4.55
N GLY A 4 3.83 -7.26 4.58
CA GLY A 4 4.92 -7.31 3.60
C GLY A 4 4.63 -6.72 2.22
N LEU A 5 3.41 -6.21 1.97
CA LEU A 5 3.11 -5.44 0.75
C LEU A 5 3.49 -3.97 0.95
N ILE A 6 4.38 -3.46 0.10
CA ILE A 6 4.73 -2.03 0.09
C ILE A 6 3.69 -1.29 -0.75
N SER A 7 2.99 -0.33 -0.14
CA SER A 7 2.02 0.54 -0.82
C SER A 7 2.12 1.96 -0.26
N SER A 8 1.76 2.95 -1.07
CA SER A 8 1.80 4.36 -0.67
C SER A 8 0.60 4.73 0.19
N PHE A 9 0.81 5.58 1.19
CA PHE A 9 -0.22 6.08 2.10
C PHE A 9 -0.10 7.60 2.29
N PRO A 10 -1.20 8.29 2.64
CA PRO A 10 -1.11 9.64 3.16
C PRO A 10 -0.36 9.63 4.49
N VAL A 11 0.76 10.35 4.55
CA VAL A 11 1.61 10.42 5.74
C VAL A 11 1.78 11.84 6.24
N ARG A 12 1.99 11.99 7.54
CA ARG A 12 2.46 13.23 8.16
C ARG A 12 3.92 13.08 8.52
N ASN A 13 4.76 14.04 8.12
CA ASN A 13 6.13 14.14 8.61
C ASN A 13 6.16 15.08 9.82
N VAL A 14 6.61 14.57 10.97
CA VAL A 14 6.86 15.37 12.17
C VAL A 14 8.29 15.11 12.63
N ALA A 15 9.15 16.13 12.53
CA ALA A 15 10.56 16.05 12.94
C ALA A 15 11.32 14.85 12.36
N GLY A 16 11.07 14.50 11.08
CA GLY A 16 11.73 13.38 10.41
C GLY A 16 11.09 12.01 10.68
N GLN A 17 10.05 11.94 11.51
CA GLN A 17 9.23 10.74 11.69
C GLN A 17 8.01 10.80 10.76
N PHE A 18 7.60 9.65 10.23
CA PHE A 18 6.44 9.53 9.36
C PHE A 18 5.36 8.69 10.04
N ASP A 19 4.15 9.26 10.11
CA ASP A 19 2.96 8.57 10.61
C ASP A 19 1.90 8.50 9.52
N ILE A 20 1.30 7.33 9.31
CA ILE A 20 0.16 7.18 8.41
C ILE A 20 -1.05 7.90 9.02
N VAL A 21 -1.69 8.75 8.22
CA VAL A 21 -2.92 9.44 8.61
C VAL A 21 -4.05 8.43 8.77
N GLN A 22 -4.57 8.31 9.98
CA GLN A 22 -5.68 7.41 10.32
C GLN A 22 -7.05 8.07 10.08
N GLY A 23 -8.09 7.24 9.92
CA GLY A 23 -9.48 7.71 9.87
C GLY A 23 -9.88 8.40 8.55
N VAL A 24 -9.13 8.18 7.46
CA VAL A 24 -9.50 8.66 6.13
C VAL A 24 -10.73 7.90 5.65
N GLN A 25 -11.83 8.62 5.43
CA GLN A 25 -13.03 8.06 4.82
C GLN A 25 -12.83 7.98 3.31
N LEU A 26 -13.04 6.79 2.75
CA LEU A 26 -13.01 6.55 1.31
C LEU A 26 -14.43 6.33 0.82
N ASP A 27 -14.78 7.01 -0.27
CA ASP A 27 -15.98 6.67 -1.02
C ASP A 27 -15.77 5.41 -1.88
N ALA A 28 -16.85 4.89 -2.46
CA ALA A 28 -16.80 3.67 -3.26
C ALA A 28 -15.87 3.80 -4.49
N PHE A 29 -15.76 4.99 -5.07
CA PHE A 29 -14.87 5.24 -6.20
C PHE A 29 -13.41 5.14 -5.79
N SER A 30 -13.04 5.80 -4.69
CA SER A 30 -11.68 5.83 -4.16
C SER A 30 -11.26 4.46 -3.65
N GLN A 31 -12.16 3.74 -2.97
CA GLN A 31 -11.92 2.36 -2.53
C GLN A 31 -11.66 1.44 -3.72
N GLY A 32 -12.47 1.52 -4.78
CA GLY A 32 -12.26 0.70 -5.98
C GLY A 32 -10.92 0.97 -6.68
N LYS A 33 -10.44 2.22 -6.67
CA LYS A 33 -9.10 2.56 -7.19
C LYS A 33 -7.99 1.99 -6.30
N LEU A 34 -8.13 2.12 -4.99
CA LEU A 34 -7.17 1.56 -4.03
C LEU A 34 -7.06 0.05 -4.19
N ASP A 35 -8.20 -0.65 -4.28
CA ASP A 35 -8.23 -2.10 -4.45
C ASP A 35 -7.55 -2.55 -5.75
N ALA A 36 -7.76 -1.82 -6.85
CA ALA A 36 -7.11 -2.10 -8.13
C ALA A 36 -5.58 -1.99 -8.03
N THR A 37 -5.06 -0.90 -7.46
CA THR A 37 -3.61 -0.71 -7.29
C THR A 37 -3.00 -1.72 -6.32
N VAL A 38 -3.71 -2.09 -5.26
CA VAL A 38 -3.26 -3.11 -4.31
C VAL A 38 -3.15 -4.48 -4.97
N ASN A 39 -4.12 -4.83 -5.82
CA ASN A 39 -4.07 -6.10 -6.56
C ASN A 39 -2.92 -6.12 -7.56
N GLU A 40 -2.68 -5.02 -8.28
CA GLU A 40 -1.51 -4.87 -9.17
C GLU A 40 -0.19 -5.10 -8.41
N LEU A 41 -0.01 -4.47 -7.25
CA LEU A 41 1.19 -4.67 -6.42
C LEU A 41 1.36 -6.13 -5.94
N LYS A 42 0.26 -6.84 -5.67
CA LYS A 42 0.31 -8.26 -5.30
C LYS A 42 0.77 -9.11 -6.48
N GLU A 43 0.25 -8.83 -7.68
CA GLU A 43 0.67 -9.51 -8.91
C GLU A 43 2.16 -9.25 -9.20
N GLU A 44 2.62 -8.01 -9.08
CA GLU A 44 4.04 -7.64 -9.22
C GLU A 44 4.93 -8.39 -8.22
N ARG A 45 4.53 -8.46 -6.95
CA ARG A 45 5.27 -9.21 -5.94
C ARG A 45 5.36 -10.69 -6.28
N GLU A 46 4.26 -11.30 -6.72
CA GLU A 46 4.25 -12.70 -7.14
C GLU A 46 5.14 -12.95 -8.36
N MET A 47 5.20 -12.00 -9.30
CA MET A 47 6.06 -12.11 -10.48
C MET A 47 7.55 -12.12 -10.13
N VAL A 48 7.96 -11.40 -9.09
CA VAL A 48 9.39 -11.27 -8.71
C VAL A 48 9.79 -12.15 -7.52
N LYS A 49 8.88 -12.95 -6.96
CA LYS A 49 9.13 -13.70 -5.71
C LYS A 49 10.36 -14.60 -5.77
N ASP A 50 10.62 -15.22 -6.93
CA ASP A 50 11.75 -16.14 -7.12
C ASP A 50 13.10 -15.39 -7.25
N LEU A 51 13.08 -14.06 -7.34
CA LEU A 51 14.27 -13.20 -7.35
C LEU A 51 14.64 -12.68 -5.95
N LEU A 52 13.78 -12.89 -4.95
CA LEU A 52 14.01 -12.43 -3.59
C LEU A 52 14.72 -13.51 -2.76
N PRO A 53 15.63 -13.12 -1.84
CA PRO A 53 16.27 -14.06 -0.93
C PRO A 53 15.23 -14.73 -0.01
N SER A 54 15.50 -15.98 0.35
CA SER A 54 14.67 -16.84 1.20
C SER A 54 14.71 -16.42 2.67
#